data_AF-A0A3D2N0A5-F1
#
_entry.id   AF-A0A3D2N0A5-F1
#
_cell.length_a   1.000
_cell.length_b   1.000
_cell.length_c   1.000
_cell.angle_alpha   90.00
_cell.angle_beta   90.00
_cell.angle_gamma   90.00
#
_symmetry.space_group_name_H-M   'P 1'
#
loop_
_entity.id
_entity.type
_entity.pdbx_description
1 polymer ?
#
loop_
_entity_poly.entity_id
_entity_poly.type
_entity_poly.pdbx_seq_one_letter_code
_entity_poly.pdbx_strand_id
1 'polypeptide(L)'
;EEGELRPQLLDRFGLSLDVRTPRDIPTRVEIIQLRDAFDHDPEGFNKRFARKEGALRRKINAARNIVESVDVPLEVLEQAASLCLQLGTDGLRGELTLIRSARALAALQGKNAVTLQHLKHVALFVLRHRLRRDPMDESSADARVERAIEATLA
;
A
#
# COMPACT_ATOMS: atom_id res chain seq x y z
N GLU A 1 -15.01 -3.47 -23.30
CA GLU A 1 -13.70 -3.37 -22.64
C GLU A 1 -13.38 -1.90 -22.46
N GLU A 2 -13.34 -1.41 -21.23
CA GLU A 2 -12.75 -0.09 -20.95
C GLU A 2 -11.23 -0.23 -21.14
N GLY A 3 -10.66 0.50 -22.09
CA GLY A 3 -9.23 0.46 -22.37
C GLY A 3 -8.37 0.92 -21.19
N GLU A 4 -7.06 0.67 -21.25
CA GLU A 4 -6.13 1.06 -20.20
C GLU A 4 -6.19 2.57 -19.91
N LEU A 5 -6.12 2.93 -18.62
CA LEU A 5 -6.04 4.33 -18.21
C LEU A 5 -4.78 4.97 -18.79
N ARG A 6 -4.92 6.19 -19.32
CA ARG A 6 -3.78 6.94 -19.83
C ARG A 6 -2.74 7.15 -18.72
N PRO A 7 -1.43 7.05 -19.00
CA PRO A 7 -0.38 7.21 -17.99
C PRO A 7 -0.49 8.50 -17.17
N GLN A 8 -0.96 9.61 -17.77
CA GLN A 8 -1.13 10.90 -17.08
C GLN A 8 -2.24 10.87 -16.02
N LEU A 9 -3.21 9.96 -16.14
CA LEU A 9 -4.26 9.74 -15.14
C LEU A 9 -3.80 8.77 -14.06
N LEU A 10 -3.11 7.68 -14.45
CA LEU A 10 -2.54 6.72 -13.51
C LEU A 10 -1.61 7.41 -12.52
N ASP A 11 -0.72 8.28 -12.98
CA ASP A 11 0.23 8.99 -12.13
C ASP A 11 -0.43 9.90 -11.07
N ARG A 12 -1.72 10.26 -11.25
CA ARG A 12 -2.49 11.05 -10.28
C ARG A 12 -3.06 10.21 -9.14
N PHE A 13 -3.10 8.89 -9.26
CA PHE A 13 -3.46 8.01 -8.15
C PHE A 13 -2.29 7.88 -7.17
N GLY A 14 -2.57 8.02 -5.88
CA GLY A 14 -1.54 7.89 -4.84
C GLY A 14 -1.03 6.46 -4.72
N LEU A 15 -1.95 5.50 -4.63
CA LEU A 15 -1.69 4.08 -4.44
C LEU A 15 -2.39 3.25 -5.51
N SER A 16 -1.76 2.16 -5.92
CA SER A 16 -2.33 1.13 -6.80
C SER A 16 -2.12 -0.25 -6.16
N LEU A 17 -3.15 -1.10 -6.26
CA LEU A 17 -3.08 -2.49 -5.82
C LEU A 17 -3.88 -3.37 -6.77
N ASP A 18 -3.41 -4.61 -6.94
CA ASP A 18 -4.18 -5.64 -7.64
C ASP A 18 -4.95 -6.48 -6.62
N VAL A 19 -6.25 -6.58 -6.81
CA VAL A 19 -7.08 -7.52 -6.07
C VAL A 19 -7.27 -8.76 -6.92
N ARG A 20 -6.79 -9.90 -6.41
CA ARG A 20 -6.93 -11.21 -7.08
C ARG A 20 -7.89 -12.08 -6.32
N THR A 21 -8.75 -12.79 -7.05
CA THR A 21 -9.63 -13.79 -6.47
C THR A 21 -8.79 -14.96 -5.91
N PRO A 22 -8.96 -15.35 -4.64
CA PRO A 22 -8.27 -16.51 -4.06
C PRO A 22 -8.51 -17.78 -4.88
N ARG A 23 -7.43 -18.54 -5.11
CA ARG A 23 -7.46 -19.78 -5.89
C ARG A 23 -7.49 -21.03 -5.01
N ASP A 24 -7.11 -20.93 -3.74
CA ASP A 24 -7.12 -22.05 -2.81
C ASP A 24 -8.54 -22.32 -2.30
N ILE A 25 -8.90 -23.60 -2.22
CA ILE A 25 -10.23 -24.03 -1.78
C ILE A 25 -10.55 -23.57 -0.35
N PRO A 26 -9.63 -23.66 0.65
CA PRO A 26 -9.95 -23.26 2.02
C PRO A 26 -10.42 -21.80 2.14
N THR A 27 -9.70 -20.85 1.56
CA THR A 27 -10.08 -19.42 1.61
C THR A 27 -11.41 -19.18 0.90
N ARG A 28 -11.65 -19.85 -0.23
CA ARG A 28 -12.91 -19.72 -0.97
C ARG A 28 -14.10 -20.22 -0.16
N VAL A 29 -13.96 -21.38 0.49
CA VAL A 29 -15.00 -21.94 1.37
C VAL A 29 -15.27 -21.00 2.53
N GLU A 30 -14.22 -20.45 3.17
CA GLU A 30 -14.39 -19.48 4.26
C GLU A 30 -15.15 -18.23 3.81
N ILE A 31 -14.82 -17.66 2.65
CA ILE A 31 -15.53 -16.49 2.10
C ILE A 31 -17.01 -16.81 1.87
N ILE A 32 -17.33 -17.98 1.29
CA ILE A 32 -18.71 -18.40 1.05
C ILE A 32 -19.46 -18.56 2.38
N GLN A 33 -18.86 -19.21 3.38
CA GLN A 33 -19.46 -19.39 4.70
C GLN A 33 -19.70 -18.06 5.42
N LEU A 34 -18.75 -17.13 5.35
CA LEU A 34 -18.91 -15.79 5.94
C LEU A 34 -20.03 -15.02 5.26
N ARG A 35 -20.15 -15.13 3.93
CA ARG A 35 -21.20 -14.46 3.18
C ARG A 35 -22.58 -15.04 3.50
N ASP A 36 -22.70 -16.37 3.50
CA ASP A 36 -23.94 -17.08 3.86
C ASP A 36 -24.39 -16.76 5.30
N ALA A 37 -23.45 -16.74 6.25
CA ALA A 37 -23.73 -16.36 7.63
C ALA A 37 -24.25 -14.92 7.76
N PHE A 38 -23.73 -13.98 6.95
CA PHE A 38 -24.24 -12.61 6.90
C PHE A 38 -25.63 -12.54 6.29
N ASP A 39 -25.88 -13.26 5.18
CA ASP A 39 -27.19 -13.25 4.51
C ASP A 39 -28.30 -13.88 5.40
N HIS A 40 -27.94 -14.83 6.28
CA HIS A 40 -28.87 -15.46 7.23
C HIS A 40 -29.18 -14.59 8.48
N ASP A 41 -28.16 -14.02 9.13
CA ASP A 41 -28.31 -13.17 10.32
C ASP A 41 -27.34 -11.97 10.27
N PRO A 42 -27.72 -10.88 9.58
CA PRO A 42 -26.89 -9.68 9.49
C PRO A 42 -26.57 -9.06 10.87
N GLU A 43 -27.51 -9.10 11.81
CA GLU A 43 -27.33 -8.50 13.13
C GLU A 43 -26.34 -9.29 14.00
N GLY A 44 -26.50 -10.62 14.05
CA GLY A 44 -25.59 -11.51 14.75
C GLY A 44 -24.19 -11.49 14.14
N PHE A 45 -24.09 -11.44 12.81
CA PHE A 45 -22.82 -11.28 12.11
C PHE A 45 -22.12 -9.96 12.52
N ASN A 46 -22.84 -8.83 12.47
CA ASN A 46 -22.28 -7.54 12.89
C ASN A 46 -21.84 -7.57 14.36
N LYS A 47 -22.65 -8.13 15.27
CA LYS A 47 -22.28 -8.29 16.69
C LYS A 47 -21.01 -9.13 16.86
N ARG A 48 -20.85 -10.20 16.08
CA ARG A 48 -19.66 -11.07 16.08
C ARG A 48 -18.38 -10.31 15.71
N PHE A 49 -18.45 -9.38 14.75
CA PHE A 49 -17.27 -8.64 14.28
C PHE A 49 -17.07 -7.26 14.93
N ALA A 50 -18.08 -6.73 15.64
CA ALA A 50 -18.07 -5.39 16.24
C ALA A 50 -16.82 -5.10 17.09
N ARG A 51 -16.32 -6.08 17.85
CA ARG A 51 -15.10 -5.90 18.66
C ARG A 51 -13.86 -5.66 17.79
N LYS A 52 -13.69 -6.44 16.71
CA LYS A 52 -12.54 -6.33 15.79
C LYS A 52 -12.61 -5.01 15.02
N GLU A 53 -13.79 -4.67 14.48
CA GLU A 53 -14.00 -3.39 13.80
C GLU A 53 -13.78 -2.19 14.73
N GLY A 54 -14.28 -2.26 15.96
CA GLY A 54 -14.07 -1.21 16.98
C GLY A 54 -12.59 -1.03 17.32
N ALA A 55 -11.80 -2.11 17.39
CA ALA A 55 -10.37 -2.03 17.58
C ALA A 55 -9.65 -1.37 16.39
N LEU A 56 -10.02 -1.75 15.16
CA LEU A 56 -9.47 -1.13 13.95
C LEU A 56 -9.82 0.36 13.88
N ARG A 57 -11.08 0.73 14.17
CA ARG A 57 -11.53 2.13 14.22
C ARG A 57 -10.70 2.96 15.20
N ARG A 58 -10.49 2.46 16.42
CA ARG A 58 -9.65 3.15 17.41
C ARG A 58 -8.21 3.31 16.91
N LYS A 59 -7.64 2.28 16.28
CA LYS A 59 -6.30 2.32 15.69
C LYS A 59 -6.19 3.40 14.60
N ILE A 60 -7.16 3.48 13.69
CA ILE A 60 -7.20 4.50 12.63
C ILE A 60 -7.34 5.91 13.22
N ASN A 61 -8.22 6.10 14.21
CA ASN A 61 -8.40 7.41 14.85
C ASN A 61 -7.15 7.87 15.59
N ALA A 62 -6.49 6.96 16.33
CA ALA A 62 -5.22 7.26 16.98
C ALA A 62 -4.14 7.66 15.95
N ALA A 63 -4.05 6.92 14.83
CA ALA A 63 -3.11 7.23 13.75
C ALA A 63 -3.34 8.62 13.15
N ARG A 64 -4.60 8.98 12.88
CA ARG A 64 -4.97 10.31 12.36
C ARG A 64 -4.55 11.45 13.30
N ASN A 65 -4.62 11.24 14.61
CA ASN A 65 -4.23 12.24 15.59
C ASN A 65 -2.72 12.48 15.67
N ILE A 66 -1.90 11.48 15.34
CA ILE A 66 -0.43 11.57 15.47
C ILE A 66 0.30 11.71 14.13
N VAL A 67 -0.37 11.49 12.99
CA VAL A 67 0.31 11.37 11.69
C VAL A 67 1.15 12.59 11.33
N GLU A 68 0.75 13.79 11.72
CA GLU A 68 1.51 15.02 11.45
C GLU A 68 2.75 15.16 12.32
N SER A 69 2.76 14.56 13.52
CA SER A 69 3.90 14.56 14.45
C SER A 69 4.83 13.37 14.27
N VAL A 70 4.60 12.49 13.29
CA VAL A 70 5.52 11.37 13.00
C VAL A 70 6.71 11.89 12.23
N ASP A 71 7.89 11.76 12.84
CA ASP A 71 9.17 12.18 12.29
C ASP A 71 9.53 11.34 11.06
N VAL A 72 10.18 11.98 10.09
CA VAL A 72 10.77 11.32 8.92
C VAL A 72 12.27 11.59 8.95
N PRO A 73 13.08 10.63 9.41
CA PRO A 73 14.53 10.80 9.44
C PRO A 73 15.11 11.08 8.06
N LEU A 74 16.21 11.83 8.00
CA LEU A 74 16.90 12.18 6.76
C LEU A 74 17.25 10.94 5.92
N GLU A 75 17.75 9.88 6.57
CA GLU A 75 18.06 8.59 5.92
C GLU A 75 16.85 8.03 5.15
N VAL A 76 15.63 8.13 5.70
CA VAL A 76 14.42 7.66 5.01
C VAL A 76 14.12 8.51 3.78
N LEU A 77 14.35 9.83 3.85
CA LEU A 77 14.18 10.75 2.71
C LEU A 77 15.19 10.44 1.59
N GLU A 78 16.45 10.22 1.95
CA GLU A 78 17.51 9.86 1.00
C GLU A 78 17.21 8.53 0.30
N GLN A 79 16.79 7.53 1.06
CA GLN A 79 16.43 6.22 0.53
C GLN A 79 15.18 6.25 -0.35
N ALA A 80 14.18 7.08 -0.01
CA ALA A 80 13.01 7.31 -0.85
C ALA A 80 13.40 7.94 -2.21
N ALA A 81 14.26 8.96 -2.18
CA ALA A 81 14.75 9.61 -3.40
C ALA A 81 15.59 8.64 -4.25
N SER A 82 16.50 7.89 -3.63
CA SER A 82 17.32 6.88 -4.32
C SER A 82 16.47 5.83 -5.03
N LEU A 83 15.42 5.33 -4.36
CA LEU A 83 14.51 4.33 -4.94
C LEU A 83 13.75 4.90 -6.15
N CYS A 84 13.21 6.11 -6.04
CA CYS A 84 12.50 6.79 -7.13
C CYS A 84 13.42 7.07 -8.35
N LEU A 85 14.66 7.50 -8.11
CA LEU A 85 15.67 7.70 -9.15
C LEU A 85 16.02 6.38 -9.86
N GLN A 86 16.25 5.30 -9.11
CA GLN A 86 16.57 3.99 -9.66
C GLN A 86 15.44 3.44 -10.55
N LEU A 87 14.19 3.72 -10.18
CA LEU A 87 13.00 3.31 -10.94
C LEU A 87 12.65 4.26 -12.11
N GLY A 88 13.36 5.39 -12.23
CA GLY A 88 13.12 6.38 -13.28
C GLY A 88 11.73 7.02 -13.21
N THR A 89 11.19 7.21 -12.00
CA THR A 89 9.90 7.90 -11.83
C THR A 89 10.04 9.39 -12.10
N ASP A 90 9.07 9.99 -12.77
CA ASP A 90 9.11 11.41 -13.15
C ASP A 90 8.66 12.35 -12.02
N GLY A 91 9.47 13.39 -11.79
CA GLY A 91 9.16 14.45 -10.83
C GLY A 91 9.07 13.97 -9.38
N LEU A 92 8.64 14.84 -8.47
CA LEU A 92 8.68 14.59 -7.03
C LEU A 92 7.43 13.89 -6.45
N ARG A 93 6.48 13.51 -7.32
CA ARG A 93 5.18 12.99 -6.85
C ARG A 93 5.32 11.60 -6.25
N GLY A 94 6.22 10.77 -6.79
CA GLY A 94 6.53 9.45 -6.26
C GLY A 94 7.05 9.53 -4.83
N GLU A 95 8.10 10.33 -4.61
CA GLU A 95 8.77 10.52 -3.33
C GLU A 95 7.81 11.09 -2.28
N LEU A 96 7.08 12.17 -2.61
CA LEU A 96 6.11 12.79 -1.70
C LEU A 96 5.02 11.80 -1.28
N THR A 97 4.52 10.99 -2.22
CA THR A 97 3.50 9.99 -1.93
C THR A 97 4.06 8.85 -1.10
N LEU A 98 5.30 8.45 -1.37
CA LEU A 98 6.01 7.40 -0.66
C LEU A 98 6.22 7.77 0.81
N ILE A 99 6.72 8.98 1.08
CA ILE A 99 6.92 9.50 2.43
C ILE A 99 5.60 9.65 3.18
N ARG A 100 4.57 10.20 2.54
CA ARG A 100 3.23 10.33 3.17
C ARG A 100 2.64 8.97 3.52
N SER A 101 2.81 7.98 2.66
CA SER A 101 2.31 6.61 2.89
C SER A 101 3.09 5.92 4.01
N ALA A 102 4.41 6.05 4.03
CA ALA A 102 5.25 5.48 5.09
C ALA A 102 4.97 6.14 6.45
N ARG A 103 4.72 7.46 6.48
CA ARG A 103 4.29 8.19 7.67
C ARG A 103 2.92 7.72 8.16
N ALA A 104 1.96 7.53 7.26
CA ALA A 104 0.65 7.01 7.61
C ALA A 104 0.73 5.58 8.18
N LEU A 105 1.59 4.73 7.62
CA LEU A 105 1.83 3.37 8.12
C LEU A 105 2.48 3.38 9.51
N ALA A 106 3.51 4.21 9.71
CA ALA A 106 4.16 4.38 11.01
C ALA A 106 3.14 4.84 12.08
N ALA A 107 2.32 5.84 11.76
CA ALA A 107 1.24 6.32 12.62
C ALA A 107 0.21 5.21 12.93
N LEU A 108 -0.18 4.44 11.92
CA LEU A 108 -1.10 3.31 12.08
C LEU A 108 -0.50 2.23 12.99
N GLN A 109 0.82 2.06 12.99
CA GLN A 109 1.54 1.15 13.88
C GLN A 109 1.88 1.77 15.25
N GLY A 110 1.48 3.02 15.52
CA GLY A 110 1.75 3.72 16.78
C GLY A 110 3.23 4.08 16.96
N LYS A 111 3.97 4.24 15.86
CA LYS A 111 5.38 4.67 15.86
C LYS A 111 5.47 6.18 15.74
N ASN A 112 6.46 6.78 16.39
CA ASN A 112 6.75 8.21 16.33
C ASN A 112 7.71 8.60 15.19
N ALA A 113 8.39 7.63 14.56
CA ALA A 113 9.28 7.87 13.43
C ALA A 113 9.07 6.84 12.32
N VAL A 114 9.26 7.28 11.08
CA VAL A 114 9.31 6.40 9.91
C VAL A 114 10.61 5.60 9.91
N THR A 115 10.54 4.34 9.48
CA THR A 115 11.68 3.44 9.34
C THR A 115 11.76 2.98 7.88
N LEU A 116 12.92 2.44 7.48
CA LEU A 116 13.07 1.83 6.15
C LEU A 116 12.08 0.67 5.93
N GLN A 117 11.67 -0.03 6.99
CA GLN A 117 10.64 -1.09 6.88
C GLN A 117 9.27 -0.54 6.48
N HIS A 118 8.91 0.65 6.98
CA HIS A 118 7.68 1.30 6.52
C HIS A 118 7.78 1.68 5.04
N LEU A 119 8.95 2.18 4.62
CA LEU A 119 9.22 2.55 3.23
C LEU A 119 9.10 1.33 2.30
N LYS A 120 9.80 0.23 2.64
CA LYS A 120 9.71 -1.07 1.93
C LYS A 120 8.27 -1.52 1.77
N HIS A 121 7.47 -1.45 2.84
CA HIS A 121 6.10 -1.94 2.85
C HIS A 121 5.16 -1.16 1.91
N VAL A 122 5.34 0.14 1.77
CA VAL A 122 4.44 0.98 0.96
C VAL A 122 4.94 1.20 -0.47
N ALA A 123 6.22 0.96 -0.75
CA ALA A 123 6.85 1.24 -2.03
C ALA A 123 6.15 0.59 -3.23
N LEU A 124 5.79 -0.70 -3.12
CA LEU A 124 5.09 -1.40 -4.18
C LEU A 124 3.77 -0.69 -4.56
N PHE A 125 2.97 -0.31 -3.57
CA PHE A 125 1.68 0.33 -3.81
C PHE A 125 1.81 1.73 -4.41
N VAL A 126 2.90 2.45 -4.08
CA VAL A 126 3.11 3.83 -4.53
C VAL A 126 3.71 3.90 -5.93
N LEU A 127 4.60 2.96 -6.28
CA LEU A 127 5.50 3.10 -7.42
C LEU A 127 5.12 2.25 -8.63
N ARG A 128 4.42 1.12 -8.44
CA ARG A 128 4.12 0.16 -9.53
C ARG A 128 3.44 0.77 -10.75
N HIS A 129 2.51 1.70 -10.55
CA HIS A 129 1.74 2.35 -11.62
C HIS A 129 2.41 3.62 -12.15
N ARG A 130 3.55 4.01 -11.58
CA ARG A 130 4.37 5.16 -11.99
C ARG A 130 5.56 4.76 -12.86
N LEU A 131 5.78 3.47 -13.05
CA LEU A 131 6.85 2.97 -13.90
C LEU A 131 6.54 3.23 -15.37
N ARG A 132 7.53 3.78 -16.08
CA ARG A 132 7.48 3.83 -17.54
C ARG A 132 7.59 2.42 -18.10
N ARG A 133 6.80 2.16 -19.15
CA ARG A 133 6.86 0.92 -19.92
C ARG A 133 8.14 0.95 -20.75
N ASP A 134 9.05 0.02 -20.47
CA ASP A 134 10.20 -0.24 -21.33
C ASP A 134 9.81 -1.39 -22.28
N PRO A 135 9.77 -1.17 -23.60
CA PRO A 135 9.41 -2.20 -24.57
C PRO A 135 10.32 -3.43 -24.55
N MET A 136 11.53 -3.30 -24.00
CA MET A 136 12.54 -4.36 -23.91
C MET A 136 12.54 -5.06 -22.55
N ASP A 137 11.79 -4.56 -21.57
CA ASP A 137 11.66 -5.17 -20.25
C ASP A 137 10.34 -5.95 -20.16
N GLU A 138 10.43 -7.28 -20.26
CA GLU A 138 9.28 -8.18 -20.13
C GLU A 138 8.87 -8.42 -18.66
N SER A 139 9.61 -7.89 -17.70
CA SER A 139 9.29 -8.08 -16.28
C SER A 139 8.07 -7.25 -15.84
N SER A 140 7.29 -7.82 -14.92
CA SER A 140 6.13 -7.11 -14.37
C SER A 140 6.57 -5.87 -13.59
N ALA A 141 5.70 -4.84 -13.55
CA ALA A 141 5.94 -3.65 -12.75
C ALA A 141 6.25 -4.01 -11.28
N ASP A 142 5.53 -4.99 -10.72
CA ASP A 142 5.73 -5.48 -9.37
C ASP A 142 7.15 -6.03 -9.16
N ALA A 143 7.61 -6.91 -10.06
CA ALA A 143 8.96 -7.49 -9.98
C ALA A 143 10.08 -6.45 -10.15
N ARG A 144 9.83 -5.38 -10.93
CA ARG A 144 10.78 -4.26 -11.07
C ARG A 144 10.89 -3.46 -9.78
N VAL A 145 9.74 -3.15 -9.16
CA VAL A 145 9.73 -2.42 -7.87
C VAL A 145 10.35 -3.26 -6.76
N GLU A 146 10.02 -4.56 -6.66
CA GLU A 146 10.59 -5.46 -5.65
C GLU A 146 12.12 -5.58 -5.77
N ARG A 147 12.64 -5.79 -6.98
CA ARG A 147 14.09 -5.80 -7.22
C ARG A 147 14.76 -4.47 -6.84
N ALA A 148 14.12 -3.35 -7.15
CA ALA A 148 14.65 -2.05 -6.75
C ALA A 148 14.62 -1.87 -5.23
N ILE A 149 13.56 -2.28 -4.55
CA ILE A 149 13.47 -2.28 -3.08
C ILE A 149 14.62 -3.09 -2.46
N GLU A 150 14.87 -4.30 -2.96
CA GLU A 150 15.96 -5.16 -2.47
C GLU A 150 17.34 -4.52 -2.71
N ALA A 151 17.54 -3.88 -3.85
CA ALA A 151 18.81 -3.23 -4.20
C ALA A 151 19.07 -1.94 -3.42
N THR A 152 18.03 -1.11 -3.20
CA THR A 152 18.18 0.21 -2.57
C THR A 152 18.06 0.15 -1.05
N LEU A 153 17.10 -0.63 -0.54
CA LEU A 153 16.69 -0.55 0.87
C LEU A 153 17.25 -1.67 1.74
N ALA A 154 18.16 -2.52 1.24
CA ALA A 154 18.68 -3.73 1.90
C ALA A 154 18.81 -3.60 3.43
#